data_AF-A0AAJ7FR49-F1
#
_entry.id   AF-A0AAJ7FR49-F1
#
_cell.length_a   1.000
_cell.length_b   1.000
_cell.length_c   1.000
_cell.angle_alpha   90.00
_cell.angle_beta   90.00
_cell.angle_gamma   90.00
#
_symmetry.space_group_name_H-M   'P 1'
#
loop_
_entity.id
_entity.type
_entity.pdbx_description
1 polymer ?
#
loop_
_entity_poly.entity_id
_entity_poly.type
_entity_poly.pdbx_seq_one_letter_code
_entity_poly.pdbx_strand_id
1 'polypeptide(L)'
;MHGKLLFALCRSCAEATLQGSCPHENPADRVFEGTWVVDEVKRAVRKGYEITLIHEIWQYEITQYDPTTRTGGHFADYINTFLKIKQEASGWPRECGDDDEAKKLYTEEYDRVDGIRLDPGQVWATRKYAKDGNCNDSSKARESAYMSGGRDY
;
A
#
# COMPACT_ATOMS: atom_id res chain seq x y z
N MET A 1 -24.57 -5.24 8.67
CA MET A 1 -23.88 -6.46 9.13
C MET A 1 -23.06 -6.20 10.38
N HIS A 2 -23.66 -6.31 11.57
CA HIS A 2 -23.02 -6.42 12.91
C HIS A 2 -21.74 -5.59 13.19
N GLY A 3 -21.54 -4.44 12.54
CA GLY A 3 -20.31 -3.65 12.62
C GLY A 3 -19.04 -4.35 12.10
N LYS A 4 -19.17 -5.44 11.31
CA LYS A 4 -18.03 -6.20 10.78
C LYS A 4 -18.01 -6.17 9.25
N LEU A 5 -16.81 -6.09 8.69
CA LEU A 5 -16.58 -6.30 7.26
C LEU A 5 -16.67 -7.80 6.95
N LEU A 6 -17.58 -8.20 6.06
CA LEU A 6 -17.79 -9.58 5.66
C LEU A 6 -17.69 -9.71 4.13
N PHE A 7 -17.00 -10.74 3.66
CA PHE A 7 -16.95 -11.14 2.25
C PHE A 7 -17.89 -12.32 2.02
N ALA A 8 -19.20 -12.06 1.95
CA ALA A 8 -20.22 -13.10 1.92
C ALA A 8 -20.86 -13.26 0.54
N LEU A 9 -21.15 -14.50 0.15
CA LEU A 9 -21.81 -14.86 -1.13
C LEU A 9 -23.34 -14.66 -1.15
N CYS A 10 -23.92 -14.34 0.01
CA CYS A 10 -25.35 -14.12 0.22
C CYS A 10 -25.54 -13.15 1.37
N ARG A 11 -26.30 -12.06 1.14
CA ARG A 11 -26.64 -11.07 2.16
C ARG A 11 -27.30 -11.71 3.38
N SER A 12 -28.39 -12.46 3.18
CA SER A 12 -29.15 -13.06 4.29
C SER A 12 -28.31 -14.04 5.13
N CYS A 13 -27.45 -14.86 4.52
CA CYS A 13 -26.53 -15.72 5.26
C CYS A 13 -25.54 -14.91 6.11
N ALA A 14 -25.03 -13.80 5.58
CA ALA A 14 -24.10 -12.93 6.30
C ALA A 14 -24.76 -12.26 7.51
N GLU A 15 -26.01 -11.81 7.35
CA GLU A 15 -26.80 -11.19 8.42
C GLU A 15 -27.17 -12.19 9.52
N ALA A 16 -27.59 -13.39 9.13
CA ALA A 16 -27.90 -14.48 10.05
C ALA A 16 -26.66 -15.18 10.61
N THR A 17 -25.45 -14.81 10.16
CA THR A 17 -24.18 -15.49 10.50
C THR A 17 -24.23 -17.00 10.30
N LEU A 18 -24.92 -17.44 9.24
CA LEU A 18 -25.12 -18.86 8.94
C LEU A 18 -23.78 -19.52 8.58
N GLN A 19 -23.44 -20.58 9.31
CA GLN A 19 -22.28 -21.42 9.04
C GLN A 19 -22.76 -22.67 8.27
N GLY A 20 -22.52 -22.74 6.96
CA GLY A 20 -22.90 -23.90 6.15
C GLY A 20 -23.26 -23.55 4.70
N SER A 21 -23.88 -24.52 4.00
CA SER A 21 -24.41 -24.29 2.65
C SER A 21 -25.53 -23.25 2.70
N CYS A 22 -25.55 -22.34 1.72
CA CYS A 22 -26.59 -21.32 1.60
C CYS A 22 -27.93 -21.98 1.22
N PRO A 23 -28.99 -21.86 2.05
CA PRO A 23 -30.32 -22.41 1.74
C PRO A 23 -31.18 -21.46 0.88
N HIS A 24 -30.70 -20.24 0.63
CA HIS A 24 -31.45 -19.22 -0.10
C HIS A 24 -31.41 -19.49 -1.61
N GLU A 25 -32.51 -20.03 -2.13
CA GLU A 25 -32.71 -20.23 -3.57
C GLU A 25 -33.19 -18.95 -4.26
N ASN A 26 -33.96 -18.12 -3.57
CA ASN A 26 -34.44 -16.86 -4.11
C ASN A 26 -33.28 -15.86 -4.26
N PRO A 27 -32.97 -15.38 -5.48
CA PRO A 27 -31.90 -14.43 -5.69
C PRO A 27 -32.04 -13.15 -4.86
N ALA A 28 -33.26 -12.69 -4.59
CA ALA A 28 -33.54 -11.45 -3.84
C ALA A 28 -32.99 -11.49 -2.39
N ASP A 29 -32.86 -12.68 -1.80
CA ASP A 29 -32.28 -12.87 -0.47
C ASP A 29 -30.75 -12.78 -0.47
N ARG A 30 -30.15 -12.91 -1.66
CA ARG A 30 -28.70 -12.88 -1.86
C ARG A 30 -28.18 -11.50 -2.24
N VAL A 31 -29.05 -10.61 -2.75
CA VAL A 31 -28.69 -9.27 -3.24
C VAL A 31 -28.14 -8.39 -2.11
N PHE A 32 -27.04 -7.71 -2.39
CA PHE A 32 -26.49 -6.66 -1.55
C PHE A 32 -26.91 -5.30 -2.10
N GLU A 33 -27.32 -4.40 -1.21
CA GLU A 33 -27.66 -3.01 -1.54
C GLU A 33 -26.77 -2.08 -0.69
N GLY A 34 -26.21 -1.05 -1.31
CA GLY A 34 -25.19 -0.21 -0.69
C GLY A 34 -24.43 0.67 -1.68
N THR A 35 -23.36 1.26 -1.18
CA THR A 35 -22.44 2.11 -1.95
C THR A 35 -21.05 1.50 -1.86
N TRP A 36 -20.41 1.33 -3.00
CA TRP A 36 -19.08 0.72 -3.12
C TRP A 36 -18.20 1.54 -4.04
N VAL A 37 -16.89 1.46 -3.81
CA VAL A 37 -15.96 2.00 -4.80
C VAL A 37 -15.94 1.11 -6.03
N VAL A 38 -15.74 1.70 -7.21
CA VAL A 38 -15.82 0.99 -8.50
C VAL A 38 -14.90 -0.24 -8.54
N ASP A 39 -13.74 -0.19 -7.88
CA ASP A 39 -12.81 -1.32 -7.87
C ASP A 39 -13.30 -2.52 -7.04
N GLU A 40 -14.09 -2.29 -5.99
CA GLU A 40 -14.78 -3.37 -5.26
C GLU A 40 -15.85 -4.02 -6.14
N VAL A 41 -16.62 -3.22 -6.88
CA VAL A 41 -17.63 -3.72 -7.82
C VAL A 41 -16.97 -4.57 -8.93
N LYS A 42 -15.88 -4.08 -9.52
CA LYS A 42 -15.09 -4.86 -10.51
C LYS A 42 -14.58 -6.17 -9.92
N ARG A 43 -14.16 -6.17 -8.65
CA ARG A 43 -13.72 -7.39 -7.96
C ARG A 43 -14.88 -8.36 -7.74
N ALA A 44 -16.07 -7.87 -7.37
CA ALA A 44 -17.26 -8.68 -7.20
C ALA A 44 -17.67 -9.37 -8.52
N VAL A 45 -17.70 -8.63 -9.63
CA VAL A 45 -18.01 -9.19 -10.96
C VAL A 45 -17.01 -10.29 -11.33
N ARG A 46 -15.70 -10.09 -11.12
CA ARG A 46 -14.67 -11.13 -11.33
C ARG A 46 -14.87 -12.38 -10.46
N LYS A 47 -15.56 -12.27 -9.33
CA LYS A 47 -15.88 -13.39 -8.43
C LYS A 47 -17.23 -14.05 -8.76
N GLY A 48 -17.88 -13.64 -9.86
CA GLY A 48 -19.13 -14.25 -10.35
C GLY A 48 -20.40 -13.59 -9.80
N TYR A 49 -20.31 -12.41 -9.21
CA TYR A 49 -21.51 -11.64 -8.86
C TYR A 49 -22.08 -10.93 -10.08
N GLU A 50 -23.40 -10.78 -10.09
CA GLU A 50 -24.13 -10.04 -11.12
C GLU A 50 -24.65 -8.72 -10.55
N ILE A 51 -24.54 -7.66 -11.34
CA ILE A 51 -25.08 -6.35 -10.97
C ILE A 51 -26.56 -6.34 -11.34
N THR A 52 -27.43 -6.24 -10.33
CA THR A 52 -28.88 -6.26 -10.52
C THR A 52 -29.47 -4.88 -10.80
N LEU A 53 -28.97 -3.84 -10.12
CA LEU A 53 -29.45 -2.46 -10.22
C LEU A 53 -28.31 -1.49 -9.93
N ILE A 54 -28.25 -0.40 -10.71
CA ILE A 54 -27.36 0.73 -10.47
C ILE A 54 -28.25 1.96 -10.25
N HIS A 55 -28.17 2.56 -9.07
CA HIS A 55 -28.92 3.80 -8.77
C HIS A 55 -28.19 5.03 -9.31
N GLU A 56 -26.88 5.11 -9.08
CA GLU A 56 -26.07 6.27 -9.42
C GLU A 56 -24.59 5.86 -9.56
N ILE A 57 -23.86 6.57 -10.42
CA ILE A 57 -22.40 6.44 -10.57
C ILE A 57 -21.79 7.83 -10.50
N TRP A 58 -20.84 8.00 -9.58
CA TRP A 58 -20.03 9.21 -9.47
C TRP A 58 -18.71 9.02 -10.20
N GLN A 59 -18.48 9.82 -11.23
CA GLN A 59 -17.21 9.87 -11.94
C GLN A 59 -16.50 11.16 -11.59
N TYR A 60 -15.22 11.04 -11.26
CA TYR A 60 -14.34 12.16 -10.95
C TYR A 60 -13.08 12.08 -11.81
N GLU A 61 -12.45 13.23 -12.01
CA GLU A 61 -11.12 13.27 -12.61
C GLU A 61 -10.11 12.64 -11.65
N ILE A 62 -9.29 11.74 -12.18
CA ILE A 62 -8.28 11.01 -11.41
C ILE A 62 -6.91 11.53 -11.84
N THR A 63 -6.08 11.86 -10.86
CA THR A 63 -4.66 12.09 -11.09
C THR A 63 -3.89 10.84 -10.70
N GLN A 64 -2.92 10.45 -11.52
CA GLN A 64 -2.04 9.32 -11.25
C GLN A 64 -0.60 9.82 -11.27
N TYR A 65 0.24 9.25 -10.40
CA TYR A 65 1.67 9.50 -10.43
C TYR A 65 2.29 8.80 -11.64
N ASP A 66 3.02 9.56 -12.45
CA ASP A 66 3.82 9.03 -13.56
C ASP A 66 5.27 8.82 -13.10
N PRO A 67 5.77 7.58 -13.03
CA PRO A 67 7.13 7.30 -12.60
C PRO A 67 8.21 7.76 -13.60
N THR A 68 7.85 7.98 -14.87
CA THR A 68 8.77 8.42 -15.93
C THR A 68 9.00 9.92 -15.83
N THR A 69 7.93 10.72 -15.74
CA THR A 69 8.02 12.18 -15.62
C THR A 69 8.19 12.65 -14.18
N ARG A 70 7.91 11.77 -13.19
CA ARG A 70 7.93 12.04 -11.75
C ARG A 70 6.94 13.12 -11.32
N THR A 71 5.78 13.15 -11.96
CA THR A 71 4.74 14.17 -11.71
C THR A 71 3.37 13.55 -11.54
N GLY A 72 2.44 14.32 -10.95
CA GLY A 72 1.07 13.88 -10.73
C GLY A 72 0.91 13.10 -9.43
N GLY A 73 -0.32 12.65 -9.16
CA GLY A 73 -0.69 12.02 -7.90
C GLY A 73 -0.75 13.02 -6.74
N HIS A 74 -1.84 12.97 -5.96
CA HIS A 74 -2.06 13.94 -4.89
C HIS A 74 -1.10 13.84 -3.71
N PHE A 75 -0.44 12.69 -3.53
CA PHE A 75 0.37 12.38 -2.36
C PHE A 75 1.86 12.20 -2.66
N ALA A 76 2.31 12.41 -3.90
CA ALA A 76 3.70 12.15 -4.29
C ALA A 76 4.69 12.95 -3.42
N ASP A 77 4.53 14.26 -3.34
CA ASP A 77 5.41 15.13 -2.54
C ASP A 77 5.35 14.82 -1.03
N TYR A 78 4.15 14.50 -0.53
CA TYR A 78 3.96 14.08 0.85
C TYR A 78 4.76 12.80 1.14
N ILE A 79 4.58 11.75 0.34
CA ILE A 79 5.28 10.46 0.50
C ILE A 79 6.79 10.66 0.37
N ASN A 80 7.25 11.41 -0.63
CA ASN A 80 8.67 11.70 -0.84
C ASN A 80 9.31 12.40 0.36
N THR A 81 8.58 13.31 1.02
CA THR A 81 9.03 13.98 2.24
C THR A 81 9.29 12.98 3.37
N PHE A 82 8.37 12.05 3.61
CA PHE A 82 8.54 11.04 4.67
C PHE A 82 9.57 9.96 4.32
N LEU A 83 9.67 9.59 3.04
CA LEU A 83 10.73 8.66 2.58
C LEU A 83 12.11 9.27 2.79
N LYS A 84 12.30 10.55 2.44
CA LYS A 84 13.55 11.29 2.72
C LYS A 84 13.89 11.26 4.20
N ILE A 85 12.96 11.67 5.06
CA ILE A 85 13.15 11.70 6.52
C ILE A 85 13.51 10.31 7.05
N LYS A 86 12.78 9.27 6.63
CA LYS A 86 13.02 7.89 7.05
C LYS A 86 14.42 7.42 6.64
N GLN A 87 14.82 7.74 5.42
CA GLN A 87 16.09 7.28 4.87
C GLN A 87 17.28 7.98 5.53
N GLU A 88 17.20 9.30 5.71
CA GLU A 88 18.18 10.09 6.47
C GLU A 88 18.24 9.62 7.92
N ALA A 89 17.09 9.31 8.51
CA ALA A 89 17.00 8.79 9.86
C ALA A 89 17.54 7.35 10.03
N SER A 90 17.80 6.61 8.96
CA SER A 90 18.31 5.23 9.02
C SER A 90 19.83 5.14 9.08
N GLY A 91 20.52 6.25 8.80
CA GLY A 91 21.98 6.30 8.70
C GLY A 91 22.54 5.65 7.44
N TRP A 92 23.87 5.59 7.37
CA TRP A 92 24.57 5.08 6.19
C TRP A 92 24.48 3.54 6.10
N PRO A 93 24.27 2.98 4.88
CA PRO A 93 24.42 1.56 4.65
C PRO A 93 25.78 1.05 5.11
N ARG A 94 25.85 -0.20 5.59
CA ARG A 94 27.10 -0.80 6.06
C ARG A 94 28.16 -0.86 4.96
N GLU A 95 27.73 -0.97 3.71
CA GLU A 95 28.59 -0.99 2.52
C GLU A 95 29.37 0.32 2.33
N CYS A 96 28.83 1.46 2.78
CA CYS A 96 29.49 2.76 2.61
C CYS A 96 30.64 2.97 3.61
N GLY A 97 30.52 2.43 4.83
CA GLY A 97 31.53 2.65 5.88
C GLY A 97 31.89 4.13 6.06
N ASP A 98 33.18 4.43 6.13
CA ASP A 98 33.73 5.80 6.15
C ASP A 98 34.14 6.32 4.76
N ASP A 99 33.80 5.60 3.68
CA ASP A 99 34.15 5.97 2.31
C ASP A 99 33.19 7.04 1.77
N ASP A 100 33.73 8.25 1.57
CA ASP A 100 32.96 9.40 1.08
C ASP A 100 32.49 9.24 -0.37
N GLU A 101 33.23 8.50 -1.22
CA GLU A 101 32.77 8.22 -2.59
C GLU A 101 31.61 7.20 -2.55
N ALA A 102 31.67 6.20 -1.68
CA ALA A 102 30.56 5.25 -1.50
C ALA A 102 29.30 5.95 -0.97
N LYS A 103 29.44 6.88 -0.02
CA LYS A 103 28.33 7.71 0.48
C LYS A 103 27.73 8.59 -0.62
N LYS A 104 28.58 9.21 -1.45
CA LYS A 104 28.15 10.03 -2.58
C LYS A 104 27.38 9.20 -3.61
N LEU A 105 27.93 8.07 -4.04
CA LEU A 105 27.28 7.13 -4.96
C LEU A 105 25.91 6.68 -4.45
N TYR A 106 25.80 6.40 -3.15
CA TYR A 106 24.53 6.06 -2.53
C TYR A 106 23.48 7.17 -2.66
N THR A 107 23.86 8.42 -2.37
CA THR A 107 22.92 9.56 -2.49
C THR A 107 22.52 9.84 -3.94
N GLU A 108 23.45 9.72 -4.88
CA GLU A 108 23.18 9.87 -6.31
C GLU A 108 22.27 8.77 -6.84
N GLU A 109 22.47 7.52 -6.39
CA GLU A 109 21.60 6.41 -6.75
C GLU A 109 20.18 6.60 -6.21
N TYR A 110 20.03 7.06 -4.96
CA TYR A 110 18.72 7.31 -4.35
C TYR A 110 17.94 8.40 -5.13
N ASP A 111 18.61 9.46 -5.57
CA ASP A 111 18.00 10.48 -6.43
C ASP A 111 17.70 9.95 -7.85
N ARG A 112 18.59 9.12 -8.40
CA ARG A 112 18.41 8.50 -9.72
C ARG A 112 17.25 7.51 -9.74
N VAL A 113 17.06 6.71 -8.69
CA VAL A 113 16.03 5.66 -8.63
C VAL A 113 14.71 6.24 -8.11
N ASP A 114 14.75 6.87 -6.95
CA ASP A 114 13.54 7.29 -6.23
C ASP A 114 13.19 8.77 -6.47
N GLY A 115 14.10 9.58 -7.06
CA GLY A 115 13.89 11.01 -7.29
C GLY A 115 13.90 11.84 -6.01
N ILE A 116 14.49 11.28 -4.95
CA ILE A 116 14.54 11.91 -3.63
C ILE A 116 15.99 12.29 -3.35
N ARG A 117 16.24 13.60 -3.22
CA ARG A 117 17.56 14.10 -2.86
C ARG A 117 17.76 14.08 -1.34
N LEU A 118 18.58 13.14 -0.90
CA LEU A 118 19.04 13.03 0.50
C LEU A 118 20.04 14.15 0.84
N ASP A 119 20.04 14.61 2.08
CA ASP A 119 21.06 15.46 2.66
C ASP A 119 22.09 14.60 3.43
N PRO A 120 23.33 14.46 2.93
CA PRO A 120 24.38 13.68 3.60
C PRO A 120 24.62 14.10 5.06
N GLY A 121 24.38 15.36 5.40
CA GLY A 121 24.51 15.87 6.77
C GLY A 121 23.40 15.38 7.72
N GLN A 122 22.25 14.95 7.16
CA GLN A 122 21.12 14.38 7.91
C GLN A 122 21.14 12.85 7.96
N VAL A 123 21.89 12.19 7.07
CA VAL A 123 22.15 10.74 7.12
C VAL A 123 23.06 10.44 8.30
N TRP A 124 22.51 10.41 9.51
CA TRP A 124 23.29 10.34 10.74
C TRP A 124 23.95 8.97 10.91
N ALA A 125 25.25 8.96 11.16
CA ALA A 125 25.91 7.80 11.76
C ALA A 125 25.39 7.62 13.19
N THR A 126 24.87 6.43 13.49
CA THR A 126 24.36 5.98 14.80
C THR A 126 24.69 6.88 16.04
N ARG A 127 23.87 7.90 16.36
CA ARG A 127 23.55 8.30 17.73
C ARG A 127 23.09 7.05 18.45
N LYS A 128 23.98 6.56 19.30
CA LYS A 128 23.80 5.50 20.30
C LYS A 128 22.43 5.58 21.00
N TYR A 129 21.38 5.02 20.40
CA TYR A 129 20.32 4.34 21.15
C TYR A 129 20.72 2.87 21.26
N ALA A 130 21.89 2.65 21.85
CA ALA A 130 22.40 1.35 22.27
C ALA A 130 23.06 1.54 23.63
N LYS A 131 22.30 2.10 24.57
CA LYS A 131 22.32 1.54 25.92
C LYS A 131 21.04 0.71 26.02
N ASP A 132 21.26 -0.59 26.14
CA ASP A 132 20.31 -1.59 26.59
C ASP A 132 19.20 -1.95 25.59
N GLY A 133 19.49 -2.89 24.68
CA GLY A 133 18.44 -3.56 23.91
C GLY A 133 18.94 -4.24 22.65
N ASN A 134 19.06 -5.56 22.70
CA ASN A 134 19.36 -6.47 21.60
C ASN A 134 18.49 -6.21 20.35
N CYS A 135 19.09 -5.74 19.25
CA CYS A 135 18.43 -5.66 17.94
C CYS A 135 19.17 -6.57 16.94
N ASN A 136 18.75 -7.84 16.91
CA ASN A 136 18.90 -8.65 15.71
C ASN A 136 17.87 -8.19 14.66
N ASP A 137 18.30 -8.20 13.41
CA ASP A 137 17.49 -8.23 12.19
C ASP A 137 17.18 -6.89 11.49
N SER A 138 18.22 -6.23 10.98
CA SER A 138 18.12 -5.17 9.96
C SER A 138 18.02 -5.70 8.52
N SER A 139 17.79 -7.00 8.31
CA SER A 139 17.72 -7.59 6.96
C SER A 139 16.35 -7.45 6.28
N LYS A 140 15.30 -6.97 6.99
CA LYS A 140 13.91 -6.98 6.49
C LYS A 140 13.42 -5.70 5.80
N ALA A 141 14.21 -4.63 5.73
CA ALA A 141 13.71 -3.37 5.16
C ALA A 141 13.65 -3.32 3.62
N ARG A 142 14.44 -4.16 2.92
CA ARG A 142 14.46 -4.20 1.44
C ARG A 142 13.36 -5.08 0.83
N GLU A 143 12.66 -5.90 1.62
CA GLU A 143 11.72 -6.91 1.08
C GLU A 143 10.23 -6.52 1.21
N SER A 144 9.90 -5.49 1.98
CA SER A 144 8.49 -5.10 2.21
C SER A 144 7.95 -4.01 1.28
N ALA A 145 8.80 -3.31 0.53
CA ALA A 145 8.35 -2.22 -0.36
C ALA A 145 8.11 -2.65 -1.81
N TYR A 146 8.69 -3.77 -2.26
CA TYR A 146 8.65 -4.21 -3.65
C TYR A 146 7.71 -5.40 -3.93
N MET A 147 6.99 -5.92 -2.93
CA MET A 147 6.09 -7.08 -3.08
C MET A 147 4.60 -6.73 -3.34
N SER A 148 4.23 -5.46 -3.51
CA SER A 148 2.84 -5.07 -3.84
C SER A 148 2.63 -4.62 -5.28
N GLY A 149 3.61 -4.82 -6.17
CA GLY A 149 3.53 -4.46 -7.58
C GLY A 149 3.82 -5.64 -8.51
N GLY A 150 2.82 -6.50 -8.75
CA GLY A 150 2.76 -7.37 -9.93
C GLY A 150 2.60 -8.88 -9.68
N ARG A 151 1.36 -9.35 -9.63
CA ARG A 151 0.81 -10.34 -10.58
C ARG A 151 -0.67 -10.62 -10.29
N ASP A 152 -1.45 -10.52 -11.37
CA ASP A 152 -2.71 -11.20 -11.69
C ASP A 152 -3.38 -12.01 -10.57
N TYR A 153 -4.59 -11.58 -10.20
CA TYR A 153 -5.87 -12.31 -10.16
C TYR A 153 -6.92 -11.53 -9.35
#